data_AF-A0A842WWC5-F1
#
_entry.id   AF-A0A842WWC5-F1
#
_cell.length_a   1.000
_cell.length_b   1.000
_cell.length_c   1.000
_cell.angle_alpha   90.00
_cell.angle_beta   90.00
_cell.angle_gamma   90.00
#
_symmetry.space_group_name_H-M   'P 1'
#
loop_
_entity.id
_entity.type
_entity.pdbx_description
1 polymer ?
#
loop_
_entity_poly.entity_id
_entity_poly.type
_entity_poly.pdbx_seq_one_letter_code
_entity_poly.pdbx_strand_id
1 'polypeptide(L)'
;MVMDDPDRLEMEEADSSIGIFEPGTWLERDIDWDRMFKILLKTGAAFALGMAVTAVTTLIAIVTGLITISSSLSIIFEPWAFIFISIGQFGFIIIPIRYVKNKGLHLGAIGIKAKKPAIEIGIGIIAGIGMLALSIILTLITVETTGEPLYQDQMLIAHDPLELVGWAVCMIFVIGVTEEILFRGFLQRRFEIYFSSSKEKYKDWAVVVTSLIFAVLHLDILGVPTRFLLGVILGLLAQWRNYSLVSPIIAHGINNFGLVFWNTYYLLPF
;
A
#
# COMPACT_ATOMS: atom_id res chain seq x y z
N MET A 1 -31.14 -18.12 2.30
CA MET A 1 -31.12 -16.70 2.72
C MET A 1 -29.78 -16.13 2.31
N VAL A 2 -29.76 -15.26 1.31
CA VAL A 2 -28.55 -14.50 0.95
C VAL A 2 -28.39 -13.45 2.04
N MET A 3 -27.45 -13.64 2.95
CA MET A 3 -27.10 -12.63 3.95
C MET A 3 -26.59 -11.40 3.20
N ASP A 4 -27.27 -10.26 3.39
CA ASP A 4 -26.87 -8.98 2.80
C ASP A 4 -25.43 -8.62 3.21
N ASP A 5 -24.70 -8.05 2.26
CA ASP A 5 -23.33 -7.60 2.45
C ASP A 5 -23.31 -6.42 3.44
N PRO A 6 -22.55 -6.44 4.54
CA PRO A 6 -22.52 -5.34 5.49
C PRO A 6 -21.90 -4.05 4.94
N ASP A 7 -21.27 -4.09 3.75
CA ASP A 7 -20.94 -2.86 2.99
C ASP A 7 -22.20 -2.06 2.62
N ARG A 8 -23.38 -2.71 2.61
CA ARG A 8 -24.70 -2.09 2.40
C ARG A 8 -25.22 -1.42 3.67
N LEU A 9 -24.98 -2.04 4.83
CA LEU A 9 -25.44 -1.56 6.14
C LEU A 9 -24.65 -0.33 6.61
N GLU A 10 -23.33 -0.25 6.39
CA GLU A 10 -22.55 0.95 6.74
C GLU A 10 -22.97 2.21 5.93
N MET A 11 -23.57 2.04 4.75
CA MET A 11 -24.07 3.17 3.96
C MET A 11 -25.45 3.67 4.43
N GLU A 12 -26.28 2.80 5.01
CA GLU A 12 -27.60 3.17 5.56
C GLU A 12 -27.51 3.64 7.02
N GLU A 13 -26.68 3.00 7.86
CA GLU A 13 -26.57 3.33 9.29
C GLU A 13 -25.87 4.67 9.55
N ALA A 14 -25.06 5.18 8.61
CA ALA A 14 -24.45 6.50 8.72
C ALA A 14 -25.49 7.65 8.72
N ASP A 15 -26.73 7.38 8.28
CA ASP A 15 -27.84 8.36 8.25
C ASP A 15 -28.90 8.13 9.35
N SER A 16 -28.86 7.03 10.10
CA SER A 16 -29.89 6.76 11.11
C SER A 16 -29.46 5.79 12.22
N SER A 17 -29.11 6.31 13.39
CA SER A 17 -29.71 5.93 14.70
C SER A 17 -28.77 6.23 15.87
N ILE A 18 -29.34 6.88 16.89
CA ILE A 18 -28.78 6.99 18.23
C ILE A 18 -29.29 5.76 18.99
N GLY A 19 -28.44 4.77 19.22
CA GLY A 19 -28.76 3.56 20.00
C GLY A 19 -28.04 3.59 21.36
N ILE A 20 -28.81 3.40 22.43
CA ILE A 20 -28.34 3.36 23.83
C ILE A 20 -27.61 2.03 24.08
N PHE A 21 -26.45 2.07 24.72
CA PHE A 21 -25.59 0.92 25.01
C PHE A 21 -25.91 0.31 26.38
N GLU A 22 -26.23 -0.99 26.44
CA GLU A 22 -26.27 -1.79 27.67
C GLU A 22 -25.01 -2.69 27.74
N PRO A 23 -24.12 -2.52 28.74
CA PRO A 23 -22.92 -3.35 28.87
C PRO A 23 -23.25 -4.73 29.47
N GLY A 24 -22.73 -5.80 28.86
CA GLY A 24 -22.45 -7.06 29.58
C GLY A 24 -23.31 -8.29 29.27
N THR A 25 -23.87 -8.46 28.07
CA THR A 25 -24.51 -9.74 27.71
C THR A 25 -23.94 -10.34 26.41
N TRP A 26 -23.46 -11.58 26.56
CA TRP A 26 -23.10 -12.58 25.54
C TRP A 26 -21.67 -12.55 24.97
N LEU A 27 -20.85 -13.44 25.56
CA LEU A 27 -19.77 -14.25 24.99
C LEU A 27 -19.45 -13.99 23.51
N GLU A 28 -18.16 -13.70 23.25
CA GLU A 28 -17.44 -13.99 21.99
C GLU A 28 -18.34 -14.08 20.76
N ARG A 29 -18.70 -12.92 20.22
CA ARG A 29 -19.38 -12.80 18.93
C ARG A 29 -18.63 -13.68 17.94
N ASP A 30 -19.27 -14.79 17.54
CA ASP A 30 -18.66 -15.86 16.73
C ASP A 30 -17.84 -15.24 15.61
N ILE A 31 -16.53 -15.39 15.74
CA ILE A 31 -15.60 -14.86 14.76
C ILE A 31 -15.77 -15.69 13.49
N ASP A 32 -16.34 -15.10 12.44
CA ASP A 32 -16.50 -15.74 11.13
C ASP A 32 -15.12 -15.85 10.43
N TRP A 33 -14.33 -16.81 10.88
CA TRP A 33 -12.99 -17.12 10.37
C TRP A 33 -12.99 -17.42 8.87
N ASP A 34 -14.08 -18.01 8.36
CA ASP A 34 -14.26 -18.28 6.93
C ASP A 34 -14.28 -16.98 6.13
N ARG A 35 -14.95 -15.94 6.64
CA ARG A 35 -15.00 -14.63 6.00
C ARG A 35 -13.64 -13.95 6.01
N MET A 36 -12.92 -13.95 7.13
CA MET A 36 -11.57 -13.39 7.21
C MET A 36 -10.61 -14.11 6.25
N PHE A 37 -10.64 -15.44 6.25
CA PHE A 37 -9.82 -16.26 5.38
C PHE A 37 -10.13 -16.01 3.90
N LYS A 38 -11.41 -15.84 3.53
CA LYS A 38 -11.80 -15.46 2.15
C LYS A 38 -11.26 -14.08 1.74
N ILE A 39 -11.23 -13.10 2.65
CA ILE A 39 -10.65 -11.78 2.36
C ILE A 39 -9.14 -11.86 2.21
N LEU A 40 -8.46 -12.59 3.10
CA LEU A 40 -7.03 -12.85 3.00
C LEU A 40 -6.68 -13.58 1.71
N LEU A 41 -7.43 -14.62 1.33
CA LEU A 41 -7.22 -15.37 0.08
C LEU A 41 -7.38 -14.46 -1.15
N LYS A 42 -8.37 -13.57 -1.16
CA LYS A 42 -8.55 -12.60 -2.25
C LYS A 42 -7.42 -11.59 -2.31
N THR A 43 -6.93 -11.13 -1.16
CA THR A 43 -5.79 -10.21 -1.08
C THR A 43 -4.50 -10.90 -1.52
N GLY A 44 -4.27 -12.14 -1.09
CA GLY A 44 -3.14 -12.95 -1.54
C GLY A 44 -3.20 -13.26 -3.03
N ALA A 45 -4.38 -13.56 -3.57
CA ALA A 45 -4.57 -13.72 -5.02
C ALA A 45 -4.33 -12.40 -5.79
N ALA A 46 -4.70 -11.25 -5.21
CA ALA A 46 -4.47 -9.94 -5.83
C ALA A 46 -2.96 -9.65 -5.88
N PHE A 47 -2.26 -9.92 -4.78
CA PHE A 47 -0.81 -9.81 -4.70
C PHE A 47 -0.12 -10.76 -5.68
N ALA A 48 -0.49 -12.05 -5.69
CA ALA A 48 0.07 -13.03 -6.61
C ALA A 48 -0.16 -12.66 -8.08
N LEU A 49 -1.33 -12.10 -8.41
CA LEU A 49 -1.61 -11.60 -9.75
C LEU A 49 -0.68 -10.43 -10.11
N GLY A 50 -0.51 -9.43 -9.23
CA GLY A 50 0.46 -8.36 -9.47
C GLY A 50 1.87 -8.89 -9.66
N MET A 51 2.33 -9.82 -8.82
CA MET A 51 3.65 -10.45 -9.01
C MET A 51 3.77 -11.19 -10.34
N ALA A 52 2.70 -11.87 -10.79
CA ALA A 52 2.69 -12.52 -12.09
C ALA A 52 2.75 -11.52 -13.25
N VAL A 53 2.01 -10.40 -13.18
CA VAL A 53 2.10 -9.35 -14.21
C VAL A 53 3.48 -8.69 -14.18
N THR A 54 4.06 -8.44 -13.00
CA THR A 54 5.42 -7.92 -12.85
C THR A 54 6.45 -8.85 -13.48
N ALA A 55 6.32 -10.17 -13.27
CA ALA A 55 7.18 -11.15 -13.94
C ALA A 55 7.04 -11.10 -15.47
N VAL A 56 5.81 -10.94 -15.98
CA VAL A 56 5.57 -10.78 -17.43
C VAL A 56 6.21 -9.48 -17.95
N THR A 57 6.06 -8.35 -17.25
CA THR A 57 6.70 -7.09 -17.66
C THR A 57 8.23 -7.18 -17.59
N THR A 58 8.80 -7.91 -16.63
CA THR A 58 10.24 -8.19 -16.59
C THR A 58 10.69 -9.01 -17.78
N LEU A 59 9.94 -10.06 -18.16
CA LEU A 59 10.25 -10.84 -19.36
C LEU A 59 10.18 -10.01 -20.63
N ILE A 60 9.18 -9.12 -20.74
CA ILE A 60 9.09 -8.18 -21.86
C ILE A 60 10.30 -7.25 -21.87
N ALA A 61 10.70 -6.69 -20.71
CA ALA A 61 11.86 -5.82 -20.59
C ALA A 61 13.15 -6.52 -21.04
N ILE A 62 13.32 -7.81 -20.76
CA ILE A 62 14.44 -8.62 -21.25
C ILE A 62 14.38 -8.73 -22.77
N VAL A 63 13.23 -9.11 -23.34
CA VAL A 63 13.06 -9.30 -24.79
C VAL A 63 13.26 -7.99 -25.57
N THR A 64 12.87 -6.85 -24.99
CA THR A 64 13.05 -5.53 -25.61
C THR A 64 14.43 -4.92 -25.37
N GLY A 65 15.31 -5.58 -24.62
CA GLY A 65 16.66 -5.11 -24.32
C GLY A 65 16.73 -4.02 -23.23
N LEU A 66 15.66 -3.75 -22.50
CA LEU A 66 15.68 -2.88 -21.31
C LEU A 66 16.40 -3.54 -20.12
N ILE A 67 16.42 -4.87 -20.11
CA ILE A 67 17.24 -5.66 -19.18
C ILE A 67 18.10 -6.58 -20.01
N THR A 68 19.41 -6.53 -19.81
CA THR A 68 20.34 -7.43 -20.49
C THR A 68 21.08 -8.29 -19.47
N ILE A 69 21.31 -9.55 -19.84
CA ILE A 69 22.11 -10.48 -19.06
C ILE A 69 23.40 -10.69 -19.83
N SER A 70 24.51 -10.22 -19.26
CA SER A 70 25.82 -10.35 -19.89
C SER A 70 26.29 -11.81 -19.90
N SER A 71 27.33 -12.10 -20.68
CA SER A 71 27.99 -13.41 -20.68
C SER A 71 28.61 -13.78 -19.32
N SER A 72 28.86 -12.81 -18.45
CA SER A 72 29.32 -13.04 -17.07
C SER A 72 28.17 -13.16 -16.07
N LEU A 73 26.93 -13.33 -16.54
CA LEU A 73 25.71 -13.40 -15.72
C LEU A 73 25.41 -12.12 -14.90
N SER A 74 26.02 -10.98 -15.27
CA SER A 74 25.65 -9.69 -14.67
C SER A 74 24.36 -9.19 -15.32
N ILE A 75 23.41 -8.74 -14.49
CA ILE A 75 22.16 -8.14 -14.95
C ILE A 75 22.39 -6.63 -15.07
N ILE A 76 22.16 -6.09 -16.25
CA ILE A 76 22.28 -4.66 -16.56
C ILE A 76 20.89 -4.14 -16.84
N PHE A 77 20.51 -3.06 -16.15
CA PHE A 77 19.24 -2.37 -16.33
C PHE A 77 19.50 -1.09 -17.12
N GLU A 78 18.83 -0.95 -18.25
CA GLU A 78 18.80 0.31 -18.99
C GLU A 78 17.94 1.34 -18.23
N PRO A 79 18.13 2.65 -18.50
CA PRO A 79 17.20 3.66 -18.04
C PRO A 79 15.76 3.25 -18.37
N TRP A 80 14.82 3.59 -17.48
CA TRP A 80 13.40 3.25 -17.55
C TRP A 80 13.04 1.78 -17.30
N ALA A 81 13.99 0.86 -17.18
CA ALA A 81 13.68 -0.56 -16.99
C ALA A 81 12.78 -0.80 -15.76
N PHE A 82 13.13 -0.24 -14.60
CA PHE A 82 12.33 -0.42 -13.38
C PHE A 82 10.98 0.31 -13.42
N ILE A 83 10.90 1.47 -14.06
CA ILE A 83 9.62 2.16 -14.29
C ILE A 83 8.71 1.30 -15.15
N PHE A 84 9.26 0.68 -16.21
CA PHE A 84 8.52 -0.23 -17.08
C PHE A 84 8.04 -1.48 -16.34
N ILE A 85 8.92 -2.13 -15.57
CA ILE A 85 8.57 -3.31 -14.75
C ILE A 85 7.47 -2.97 -13.73
N SER A 86 7.50 -1.76 -13.16
CA SER A 86 6.54 -1.30 -12.16
C SER A 86 5.10 -1.24 -12.69
N ILE A 87 4.90 -1.18 -14.01
CA ILE A 87 3.56 -1.26 -14.63
C ILE A 87 2.84 -2.58 -14.24
N GLY A 88 3.59 -3.64 -13.94
CA GLY A 88 3.04 -4.90 -13.44
C GLY A 88 2.20 -4.76 -12.16
N GLN A 89 2.44 -3.71 -11.37
CA GLN A 89 1.73 -3.44 -10.12
C GLN A 89 0.23 -3.19 -10.32
N PHE A 90 -0.22 -2.81 -11.53
CA PHE A 90 -1.65 -2.72 -11.82
C PHE A 90 -2.39 -4.06 -11.65
N GLY A 91 -1.69 -5.20 -11.60
CA GLY A 91 -2.29 -6.48 -11.24
C GLY A 91 -2.91 -6.51 -9.83
N PHE A 92 -2.38 -5.74 -8.87
CA PHE A 92 -2.88 -5.67 -7.49
C PHE A 92 -4.32 -5.17 -7.38
N ILE A 93 -4.76 -4.31 -8.29
CA ILE A 93 -6.09 -3.69 -8.21
C ILE A 93 -7.18 -4.46 -8.96
N ILE A 94 -6.81 -5.44 -9.79
CA ILE A 94 -7.77 -6.18 -10.63
C ILE A 94 -8.78 -6.93 -9.76
N ILE A 95 -8.33 -7.67 -8.75
CA ILE A 95 -9.22 -8.47 -7.88
C ILE A 95 -10.07 -7.57 -6.97
N PRO A 96 -9.53 -6.54 -6.28
CA PRO A 96 -10.33 -5.58 -5.53
C PRO A 96 -11.44 -4.93 -6.35
N ILE A 97 -11.14 -4.47 -7.57
CA ILE A 97 -12.13 -3.86 -8.48
C ILE A 97 -13.21 -4.86 -8.89
N ARG A 98 -12.82 -6.07 -9.28
CA ARG A 98 -13.78 -7.14 -9.63
C ARG A 98 -14.66 -7.52 -8.45
N TYR A 99 -14.08 -7.60 -7.24
CA TYR A 99 -14.83 -7.90 -6.03
C TYR A 99 -15.96 -6.89 -5.80
N VAL A 100 -15.66 -5.58 -5.82
CA VAL A 100 -16.68 -4.56 -5.55
C VAL A 100 -17.74 -4.51 -6.65
N LYS A 101 -17.32 -4.63 -7.93
CA LYS A 101 -18.26 -4.67 -9.07
C LYS A 101 -19.20 -5.88 -8.99
N ASN A 102 -18.68 -7.07 -8.68
CA ASN A 102 -19.49 -8.29 -8.56
C ASN A 102 -20.48 -8.22 -7.39
N LYS A 103 -20.24 -7.35 -6.41
CA LYS A 103 -21.13 -7.09 -5.27
C LYS A 103 -22.07 -5.90 -5.50
N GLY A 104 -22.02 -5.26 -6.67
CA GLY A 104 -22.83 -4.07 -6.97
C GLY A 104 -22.41 -2.83 -6.16
N LEU A 105 -21.19 -2.81 -5.61
CA LEU A 105 -20.68 -1.72 -4.79
C LEU A 105 -19.94 -0.68 -5.66
N HIS A 106 -20.02 0.59 -5.27
CA HIS A 106 -19.24 1.66 -5.88
C HIS A 106 -17.74 1.50 -5.61
N LEU A 107 -16.89 2.02 -6.51
CA LEU A 107 -15.42 2.04 -6.33
C LEU A 107 -14.97 2.80 -5.07
N GLY A 108 -15.82 3.69 -4.54
CA GLY A 108 -15.59 4.31 -3.22
C GLY A 108 -15.55 3.32 -2.05
N ALA A 109 -16.02 2.07 -2.22
CA ALA A 109 -15.88 0.99 -1.24
C ALA A 109 -14.42 0.54 -1.08
N ILE A 110 -13.58 0.71 -2.12
CA ILE A 110 -12.12 0.50 -2.07
C ILE A 110 -11.36 1.83 -2.03
N GLY A 111 -12.02 2.89 -1.61
CA GLY A 111 -11.41 4.18 -1.33
C GLY A 111 -11.06 5.04 -2.56
N ILE A 112 -11.52 4.63 -3.75
CA ILE A 112 -11.51 5.47 -4.95
C ILE A 112 -12.66 6.48 -4.85
N LYS A 113 -12.44 7.52 -4.05
CA LYS A 113 -13.34 8.67 -3.86
C LYS A 113 -12.49 9.86 -3.43
N ALA A 114 -12.89 11.07 -3.83
CA ALA A 114 -12.29 12.31 -3.35
C ALA A 114 -13.42 13.29 -3.04
N LYS A 115 -13.40 13.91 -1.85
CA LYS A 115 -14.37 14.98 -1.52
C LYS A 115 -13.78 16.35 -1.79
N LYS A 116 -12.56 16.60 -1.30
CA LYS A 116 -11.85 17.88 -1.46
C LYS A 116 -10.43 17.60 -1.95
N PRO A 117 -10.23 17.32 -3.25
CA PRO A 117 -8.97 16.77 -3.77
C PRO A 117 -7.76 17.66 -3.47
N ALA A 118 -7.88 18.99 -3.56
CA ALA A 118 -6.77 19.90 -3.24
C ALA A 118 -6.30 19.79 -1.77
N ILE A 119 -7.24 19.69 -0.83
CA ILE A 119 -6.93 19.52 0.61
C ILE A 119 -6.36 18.12 0.86
N GLU A 120 -6.87 17.11 0.15
CA GLU A 120 -6.36 15.74 0.23
C GLU A 120 -4.92 15.62 -0.28
N ILE A 121 -4.61 16.28 -1.39
CA ILE A 121 -3.25 16.36 -1.92
C ILE A 121 -2.33 17.10 -0.94
N GLY A 122 -2.75 18.27 -0.43
CA GLY A 122 -1.94 19.05 0.52
C GLY A 122 -1.59 18.28 1.79
N ILE A 123 -2.58 17.58 2.37
CA ILE A 123 -2.37 16.69 3.52
C ILE A 123 -1.43 15.53 3.16
N GLY A 124 -1.62 14.92 2.00
CA GLY A 124 -0.76 13.84 1.51
C GLY A 124 0.69 14.28 1.35
N ILE A 125 0.94 15.48 0.81
CA ILE A 125 2.29 16.03 0.66
C ILE A 125 2.96 16.22 2.04
N ILE A 126 2.25 16.83 3.00
CA ILE A 126 2.80 17.05 4.36
C ILE A 126 3.13 15.71 5.03
N ALA A 127 2.20 14.75 4.97
CA ALA A 127 2.41 13.42 5.52
C ALA A 127 3.58 12.70 4.83
N GLY A 128 3.68 12.78 3.50
CA GLY A 128 4.75 12.18 2.71
C GLY A 128 6.13 12.77 3.03
N ILE A 129 6.24 14.08 3.22
CA ILE A 129 7.50 14.72 3.66
C ILE A 129 7.88 14.24 5.07
N GLY A 130 6.90 14.13 5.98
CA GLY A 130 7.14 13.59 7.32
C GLY A 130 7.59 12.13 7.29
N MET A 131 6.98 11.31 6.45
CA MET A 131 7.38 9.92 6.22
C MET A 131 8.78 9.83 5.62
N LEU A 132 9.13 10.68 4.66
CA LEU A 132 10.46 10.73 4.06
C LEU A 132 11.53 11.08 5.11
N ALA A 133 11.27 12.11 5.92
CA ALA A 133 12.18 12.49 7.00
C ALA A 133 12.39 11.35 7.99
N LEU A 134 11.31 10.64 8.37
CA LEU A 134 11.38 9.47 9.22
C LEU A 134 12.19 8.33 8.56
N SER A 135 11.97 8.05 7.28
CA SER A 135 12.71 7.03 6.52
C SER A 135 14.21 7.32 6.47
N ILE A 136 14.59 8.59 6.25
CA ILE A 136 16.00 9.02 6.26
C ILE A 136 16.61 8.87 7.66
N ILE A 137 15.93 9.36 8.70
CA ILE A 137 16.41 9.24 10.09
C ILE A 137 16.63 7.77 10.47
N LEU A 138 15.67 6.90 10.17
CA LEU A 138 15.79 5.47 10.45
C LEU A 138 16.92 4.82 9.66
N THR A 139 17.12 5.22 8.39
CA THR A 139 18.26 4.75 7.59
C THR A 139 19.58 5.13 8.24
N LEU A 140 19.74 6.38 8.67
CA LEU A 140 20.97 6.85 9.32
C LEU A 140 21.25 6.11 10.64
N ILE A 141 20.21 5.85 11.44
CA ILE A 141 20.35 5.06 12.67
C ILE A 141 20.75 3.61 12.35
N THR A 142 20.15 3.00 11.32
CA THR A 142 20.48 1.63 10.93
C THR A 142 21.90 1.51 10.39
N VAL A 143 22.37 2.49 9.61
CA VAL A 143 23.77 2.53 9.15
C VAL A 143 24.73 2.60 10.34
N GLU A 144 24.47 3.48 11.31
CA GLU A 144 25.31 3.60 12.50
C GLU A 144 25.35 2.31 13.34
N THR A 145 24.24 1.56 13.36
CA THR A 145 24.10 0.36 14.23
C THR A 145 24.49 -0.94 13.55
N THR A 146 24.34 -1.04 12.23
CA THR A 146 24.50 -2.30 11.47
C THR A 146 25.54 -2.21 10.35
N GLY A 147 25.97 -1.00 9.97
CA GLY A 147 26.82 -0.75 8.80
C GLY A 147 26.05 -0.74 7.47
N GLU A 148 24.78 -1.14 7.46
CA GLU A 148 23.98 -1.30 6.25
C GLU A 148 22.81 -0.30 6.20
N PRO A 149 22.51 0.31 5.05
CA PRO A 149 21.37 1.21 4.89
C PRO A 149 20.05 0.46 4.72
N LEU A 150 18.95 1.02 5.26
CA LEU A 150 17.60 0.48 5.04
C LEU A 150 17.07 0.73 3.61
N TYR A 151 17.44 1.85 3.00
CA TYR A 151 16.87 2.33 1.73
C TYR A 151 17.95 2.82 0.77
N GLN A 152 18.99 2.01 0.56
CA GLN A 152 19.96 2.24 -0.51
C GLN A 152 19.92 1.08 -1.51
N ASP A 153 19.31 1.33 -2.66
CA ASP A 153 19.19 0.34 -3.74
C ASP A 153 19.66 0.98 -5.04
N GLN A 154 20.69 0.38 -5.65
CA GLN A 154 21.24 0.83 -6.93
C GLN A 154 20.19 0.76 -8.06
N MET A 155 19.14 -0.06 -7.89
CA MET A 155 18.01 -0.16 -8.80
C MET A 155 17.05 1.04 -8.74
N LEU A 156 17.17 1.89 -7.71
CA LEU A 156 16.31 3.06 -7.46
C LEU A 156 17.06 4.39 -7.66
N ILE A 157 17.91 4.45 -8.69
CA ILE A 157 18.66 5.65 -9.09
C ILE A 157 18.13 6.14 -10.44
N ALA A 158 17.93 7.45 -10.56
CA ALA A 158 17.64 8.09 -11.85
C ALA A 158 18.94 8.46 -12.57
N HIS A 159 19.05 8.11 -13.85
CA HIS A 159 20.24 8.37 -14.65
C HIS A 159 20.23 9.76 -15.31
N ASP A 160 19.04 10.34 -15.49
CA ASP A 160 18.85 11.67 -16.04
C ASP A 160 17.59 12.36 -15.46
N PRO A 161 17.43 13.70 -15.65
CA PRO A 161 16.29 14.44 -15.10
C PRO A 161 14.92 13.99 -15.64
N LEU A 162 14.84 13.47 -16.86
CA LEU A 162 13.58 12.99 -17.43
C LEU A 162 13.17 11.67 -16.76
N GLU A 163 14.11 10.77 -16.53
CA GLU A 163 13.87 9.55 -15.78
C GLU A 163 13.45 9.84 -14.33
N LEU A 164 14.04 10.86 -13.70
CA LEU A 164 13.62 11.30 -12.35
C LEU A 164 12.15 11.76 -12.31
N VAL A 165 11.68 12.47 -13.34
CA VAL A 165 10.26 12.81 -13.49
C VAL A 165 9.43 11.54 -13.70
N GLY A 166 9.93 10.59 -14.49
CA GLY A 166 9.33 9.26 -14.66
C GLY A 166 9.15 8.52 -13.34
N TRP A 167 10.16 8.55 -12.48
CA TRP A 167 10.11 7.97 -11.14
C TRP A 167 9.08 8.65 -10.25
N ALA A 168 8.97 9.98 -10.26
CA ALA A 168 7.95 10.70 -9.51
C ALA A 168 6.53 10.27 -9.92
N VAL A 169 6.28 10.16 -11.22
CA VAL A 169 4.99 9.69 -11.77
C VAL A 169 4.74 8.24 -11.37
N CYS A 170 5.74 7.37 -11.52
CA CYS A 170 5.65 5.96 -11.18
C CYS A 170 5.32 5.74 -9.69
N MET A 171 6.07 6.37 -8.79
CA MET A 171 5.89 6.20 -7.34
C MET A 171 4.52 6.66 -6.86
N ILE A 172 3.96 7.72 -7.44
CA ILE A 172 2.65 8.24 -7.06
C ILE A 172 1.52 7.46 -7.73
N PHE A 173 1.52 7.38 -9.07
CA PHE A 173 0.37 6.93 -9.84
C PHE A 173 0.34 5.43 -10.13
N VAL A 174 1.49 4.76 -10.02
CA VAL A 174 1.57 3.31 -10.14
C VAL A 174 1.64 2.73 -8.74
N ILE A 175 2.79 2.87 -8.06
CA ILE A 175 3.04 2.23 -6.75
C ILE A 175 2.02 2.67 -5.70
N GLY A 176 1.96 3.98 -5.41
CA GLY A 176 1.06 4.54 -4.40
C GLY A 176 -0.41 4.18 -4.66
N VAL A 177 -0.89 4.35 -5.90
CA VAL A 177 -2.28 4.00 -6.26
C VAL A 177 -2.55 2.51 -6.04
N THR A 178 -1.72 1.63 -6.58
CA THR A 178 -2.03 0.19 -6.59
C THR A 178 -1.95 -0.42 -5.21
N GLU A 179 -0.94 -0.03 -4.43
CA GLU A 179 -0.72 -0.59 -3.09
C GLU A 179 -1.74 -0.03 -2.09
N GLU A 180 -2.00 1.28 -2.09
CA GLU A 180 -2.97 1.84 -1.15
C GLU A 180 -4.40 1.35 -1.41
N ILE A 181 -4.77 1.11 -2.67
CA ILE A 181 -6.07 0.48 -2.99
C ILE A 181 -6.14 -0.94 -2.44
N LEU A 182 -5.08 -1.75 -2.58
CA LEU A 182 -5.07 -3.13 -2.09
C LEU A 182 -5.04 -3.19 -0.55
N PHE A 183 -4.14 -2.45 0.09
CA PHE A 183 -3.92 -2.57 1.52
C PHE A 183 -4.90 -1.73 2.34
N ARG A 184 -5.14 -0.46 1.99
CA ARG A 184 -6.02 0.43 2.77
C ARG A 184 -7.45 0.39 2.29
N GLY A 185 -7.64 0.52 0.98
CA GLY A 185 -8.96 0.48 0.36
C GLY A 185 -9.64 -0.87 0.50
N PHE A 186 -8.90 -1.94 0.23
CA PHE A 186 -9.46 -3.29 0.21
C PHE A 186 -9.32 -4.01 1.54
N LEU A 187 -8.09 -4.36 1.93
CA LEU A 187 -7.82 -5.23 3.08
C LEU A 187 -8.18 -4.57 4.42
N GLN A 188 -7.66 -3.37 4.71
CA GLN A 188 -7.84 -2.70 6.00
C GLN A 188 -9.30 -2.43 6.30
N ARG A 189 -10.04 -1.87 5.34
CA ARG A 189 -11.47 -1.60 5.52
C ARG A 189 -12.29 -2.85 5.81
N ARG A 190 -11.96 -3.98 5.17
CA ARG A 190 -12.64 -5.26 5.43
C ARG A 190 -12.26 -5.85 6.78
N PHE A 191 -11.02 -5.63 7.22
CA PHE A 191 -10.58 -5.99 8.57
C PHE A 191 -11.25 -5.14 9.64
N GLU A 192 -11.54 -3.87 9.39
CA GLU A 192 -12.36 -3.07 10.32
C GLU A 192 -13.76 -3.65 10.48
N ILE A 193 -14.44 -3.97 9.37
CA ILE A 193 -15.78 -4.58 9.39
C ILE A 193 -15.76 -5.94 10.10
N TYR A 194 -14.69 -6.70 9.93
CA TYR A 194 -14.53 -7.98 10.62
C TYR A 194 -14.27 -7.79 12.12
N PHE A 195 -13.30 -6.95 12.49
CA PHE A 195 -12.93 -6.74 13.89
C PHE A 195 -13.97 -5.95 14.67
N SER A 196 -14.82 -5.13 14.03
CA SER A 196 -15.94 -4.45 14.68
C SER A 196 -16.89 -5.44 15.36
N SER A 197 -16.76 -6.71 14.99
CA SER A 197 -17.48 -7.80 15.60
C SER A 197 -16.95 -8.30 16.92
N SER A 198 -15.65 -8.20 17.16
CA SER A 198 -15.02 -8.94 18.25
C SER A 198 -14.03 -8.11 19.07
N LYS A 199 -13.74 -6.87 18.65
CA LYS A 199 -12.72 -6.01 19.25
C LYS A 199 -13.28 -4.61 19.53
N GLU A 200 -13.10 -4.14 20.77
CA GLU A 200 -13.42 -2.76 21.15
C GLU A 200 -12.61 -1.73 20.33
N LYS A 201 -11.33 -2.03 20.06
CA LYS A 201 -10.42 -1.20 19.24
C LYS A 201 -10.25 -1.71 17.80
N TYR A 202 -11.37 -2.10 17.17
CA TYR A 202 -11.34 -2.76 15.86
C TYR A 202 -10.61 -1.97 14.76
N LYS A 203 -10.72 -0.64 14.78
CA LYS A 203 -10.02 0.26 13.85
C LYS A 203 -8.51 0.16 13.98
N ASP A 204 -8.01 0.22 15.21
CA ASP A 204 -6.57 0.14 15.49
C ASP A 204 -6.03 -1.24 15.10
N TRP A 205 -6.76 -2.31 15.41
CA TRP A 205 -6.40 -3.68 15.03
C TRP A 205 -6.33 -3.86 13.52
N ALA A 206 -7.27 -3.29 12.76
CA ALA A 206 -7.22 -3.34 11.31
C ALA A 206 -5.95 -2.66 10.76
N VAL A 207 -5.59 -1.48 11.28
CA VAL A 207 -4.37 -0.77 10.89
C VAL A 207 -3.12 -1.59 11.22
N VAL A 208 -3.02 -2.11 12.45
CA VAL A 208 -1.84 -2.87 12.88
C VAL A 208 -1.66 -4.13 12.03
N VAL A 209 -2.71 -4.95 11.89
CA VAL A 209 -2.61 -6.23 11.16
C VAL A 209 -2.31 -5.99 9.68
N THR A 210 -2.98 -5.03 9.04
CA THR A 210 -2.71 -4.74 7.62
C THR A 210 -1.35 -4.14 7.37
N SER A 211 -0.84 -3.32 8.29
CA SER A 211 0.51 -2.74 8.20
C SER A 211 1.59 -3.80 8.40
N LEU A 212 1.34 -4.80 9.25
CA LEU A 212 2.24 -5.94 9.41
C LEU A 212 2.28 -6.81 8.15
N ILE A 213 1.10 -7.13 7.58
CA ILE A 213 1.02 -7.87 6.31
C ILE A 213 1.75 -7.11 5.21
N PHE A 214 1.51 -5.80 5.09
CA PHE A 214 2.20 -4.94 4.13
C PHE A 214 3.72 -5.03 4.30
N ALA A 215 4.24 -4.86 5.52
CA ALA A 215 5.67 -4.88 5.80
C ALA A 215 6.33 -6.24 5.47
N VAL A 216 5.71 -7.35 5.87
CA VAL A 216 6.25 -8.70 5.66
C VAL A 216 6.26 -9.09 4.18
N LEU A 217 5.28 -8.65 3.39
CA LEU A 217 5.21 -8.94 1.95
C LEU A 217 6.34 -8.27 1.12
N HIS A 218 7.08 -7.33 1.71
CA HIS A 218 8.26 -6.75 1.05
C HIS A 218 9.51 -7.62 1.12
N LEU A 219 9.50 -8.71 1.92
CA LEU A 219 10.58 -9.69 2.00
C LEU A 219 11.97 -9.11 2.34
N ASP A 220 11.99 -7.96 3.02
CA ASP A 220 13.20 -7.30 3.52
C ASP A 220 13.14 -7.26 5.05
N ILE A 221 13.86 -8.20 5.68
CA ILE A 221 13.82 -8.43 7.13
C ILE A 221 14.26 -7.18 7.91
N LEU A 222 15.33 -6.51 7.48
CA LEU A 222 15.84 -5.31 8.16
C LEU A 222 14.87 -4.15 8.06
N GLY A 223 14.17 -4.05 6.93
CA GLY A 223 13.20 -2.99 6.69
C GLY A 223 11.78 -3.23 7.20
N VAL A 224 11.44 -4.43 7.70
CA VAL A 224 10.11 -4.74 8.27
C VAL A 224 9.67 -3.71 9.33
N PRO A 225 10.49 -3.34 10.34
CA PRO A 225 10.07 -2.38 11.36
C PRO A 225 9.69 -1.01 10.77
N THR A 226 10.48 -0.52 9.82
CA THR A 226 10.23 0.79 9.19
C THR A 226 8.99 0.74 8.30
N ARG A 227 8.87 -0.29 7.45
CA ARG A 227 7.69 -0.48 6.59
C ARG A 227 6.41 -0.68 7.41
N PHE A 228 6.50 -1.36 8.55
CA PHE A 228 5.38 -1.48 9.49
C PHE A 228 4.95 -0.12 10.02
N LEU A 229 5.89 0.69 10.50
CA LEU A 229 5.61 2.04 11.03
C LEU A 229 5.02 2.97 9.95
N LEU A 230 5.61 3.00 8.75
CA LEU A 230 5.05 3.75 7.62
C LEU A 230 3.66 3.24 7.24
N GLY A 231 3.45 1.93 7.28
CA GLY A 231 2.15 1.31 7.05
C GLY A 231 1.11 1.77 8.06
N VAL A 232 1.47 1.88 9.34
CA VAL A 232 0.58 2.40 10.39
C VAL A 232 0.20 3.86 10.10
N ILE A 233 1.17 4.70 9.71
CA ILE A 233 0.91 6.11 9.34
C ILE A 233 -0.10 6.18 8.19
N LEU A 234 0.10 5.39 7.12
CA LEU A 234 -0.81 5.34 5.96
C LEU A 234 -2.20 4.81 6.34
N GLY A 235 -2.26 3.79 7.20
CA GLY A 235 -3.51 3.23 7.69
C GLY A 235 -4.35 4.20 8.53
N LEU A 236 -3.70 4.92 9.44
CA LEU A 236 -4.33 5.99 10.23
C LEU A 236 -4.76 7.15 9.34
N LEU A 237 -3.93 7.52 8.36
CA LEU A 237 -4.26 8.57 7.39
C LEU A 237 -5.51 8.20 6.57
N ALA A 238 -5.60 6.96 6.10
CA ALA A 238 -6.78 6.46 5.38
C ALA A 238 -8.05 6.54 6.26
N GLN A 239 -7.99 6.12 7.53
CA GLN A 239 -9.10 6.26 8.47
C GLN A 239 -9.50 7.71 8.71
N TRP A 240 -8.52 8.59 8.97
CA TRP A 240 -8.76 10.01 9.23
C TRP A 240 -9.38 10.71 8.03
N ARG A 241 -9.04 10.29 6.81
CA ARG A 241 -9.65 10.77 5.57
C ARG A 241 -10.93 10.05 5.19
N ASN A 242 -11.51 9.28 6.12
CA ASN A 242 -12.74 8.54 5.95
C ASN A 242 -12.70 7.67 4.68
N TYR A 243 -11.57 6.99 4.51
CA TYR A 243 -11.24 6.12 3.39
C TYR A 243 -11.25 6.81 2.01
N SER A 244 -11.01 8.12 1.92
CA SER A 244 -10.42 8.67 0.69
C SER A 244 -8.95 8.30 0.65
N LEU A 245 -8.51 7.67 -0.44
CA LEU A 245 -7.12 7.26 -0.61
C LEU A 245 -6.23 8.33 -1.24
N VAL A 246 -6.75 9.49 -1.63
CA VAL A 246 -5.92 10.54 -2.24
C VAL A 246 -4.77 10.94 -1.30
N SER A 247 -5.02 11.20 -0.01
CA SER A 247 -3.93 11.56 0.91
C SER A 247 -2.93 10.41 1.15
N PRO A 248 -3.34 9.17 1.46
CA PRO A 248 -2.42 8.04 1.53
C PRO A 248 -1.59 7.80 0.27
N ILE A 249 -2.21 7.85 -0.92
CA ILE A 249 -1.53 7.65 -2.21
C ILE A 249 -0.44 8.69 -2.41
N ILE A 250 -0.76 9.97 -2.18
CA ILE A 250 0.20 11.06 -2.31
C ILE A 250 1.31 10.94 -1.25
N ALA A 251 0.97 10.62 0.00
CA ALA A 251 1.96 10.46 1.06
C ALA A 251 2.95 9.33 0.78
N HIS A 252 2.44 8.17 0.36
CA HIS A 252 3.24 7.01 -0.01
C HIS A 252 4.12 7.33 -1.23
N GLY A 253 3.54 7.89 -2.30
CA GLY A 253 4.29 8.22 -3.50
C GLY A 253 5.38 9.28 -3.26
N ILE A 254 5.12 10.31 -2.45
CA ILE A 254 6.10 11.33 -2.08
C ILE A 254 7.24 10.72 -1.24
N ASN A 255 6.94 9.84 -0.29
CA ASN A 255 7.96 9.12 0.47
C ASN A 255 8.87 8.31 -0.47
N ASN A 256 8.28 7.49 -1.34
CA ASN A 256 9.06 6.60 -2.22
C ASN A 256 9.85 7.39 -3.26
N PHE A 257 9.26 8.41 -3.86
CA PHE A 257 9.99 9.30 -4.77
C PHE A 257 11.12 10.04 -4.05
N GLY A 258 10.89 10.53 -2.83
CA GLY A 258 11.92 11.16 -2.02
C GLY A 258 13.10 10.25 -1.73
N LEU A 259 12.86 8.95 -1.54
CA LEU A 259 13.92 7.96 -1.40
C LEU A 259 14.68 7.74 -2.73
N VAL A 260 14.02 7.69 -3.88
CA VAL A 260 14.70 7.66 -5.20
C VAL A 260 15.57 8.90 -5.40
N PHE A 261 15.03 10.07 -5.07
CA PHE A 261 15.77 11.33 -5.13
C PHE A 261 17.00 11.30 -4.21
N TRP A 262 16.82 10.82 -2.98
CA TRP A 262 17.93 10.65 -2.02
C TRP A 262 18.99 9.70 -2.57
N ASN A 263 18.60 8.54 -3.08
CA ASN A 263 19.51 7.55 -3.69
C ASN A 263 20.28 8.13 -4.88
N THR A 264 19.65 9.01 -5.66
CA THR A 264 20.28 9.60 -6.85
C THR A 264 21.37 10.62 -6.49
N TYR A 265 21.20 11.40 -5.42
CA TYR A 265 22.08 12.54 -5.10
C TYR A 265 22.89 12.41 -3.81
N TYR A 266 22.50 11.51 -2.90
CA TYR A 266 23.04 11.38 -1.55
C TYR A 266 23.34 9.92 -1.22
N LEU A 267 24.06 9.24 -2.11
CA LEU A 267 24.60 7.91 -1.82
C LEU A 267 25.53 8.01 -0.61
N LEU A 268 25.21 7.26 0.44
CA LEU A 268 26.14 7.09 1.55
C LEU A 268 27.32 6.25 1.05
N PRO A 269 28.57 6.64 1.36
CA PRO A 269 29.74 5.84 1.03
C PRO A 269 29.70 4.56 1.87
N PHE A 270 29.66 3.41 1.20
CA PHE A 270 29.88 2.09 1.80
C PHE A 270 31.06 1.44 1.12
#